data_AF-A0A9C7YQ08-F1
#
_entry.id   AF-A0A9C7YQ08-F1
#
_cell.length_a   1.000
_cell.length_b   1.000
_cell.length_c   1.000
_cell.angle_alpha   90.00
_cell.angle_beta   90.00
_cell.angle_gamma   90.00
#
_symmetry.space_group_name_H-M   'P 1'
#
loop_
_entity.id
_entity.type
_entity.pdbx_description
1 polymer ?
#
loop_
_entity_poly.entity_id
_entity_poly.type
_entity_poly.pdbx_seq_one_letter_code
_entity_poly.pdbx_strand_id
1 'polypeptide(L)'
;MLFVVLIISFVLLILLYVLYLKYGVEYRVKVPKKEITHPPSNLPPSIVGMLMSFGSFQDDFLTATIVDLINRGYISVEKILDGNRVDFILSLYKKIDNLKEFEKILLNKILFKNKNSVSVSFLRKATLDSVEEYQKYFEEFQKALEKEVDKFNFFDKRSGKISILITVSGLFIAIVGGILGALLNEYFWILLIPGFIYFIGGIGSISKRTREGKREFLKWRGFKDYLLTKGFNKIENEYIKNALIYSLPLGIYSYVLDRLKEVNSKKLNGDELLKSMEDLVLVLNSLGTTLSSLEKRIKSGTTEFVE
;
A
#
# COMPACT_ATOMS: atom_id res chain seq x y z
N MET A 1 -4.23 -28.92 -38.32
CA MET A 1 -4.70 -28.59 -36.96
C MET A 1 -3.69 -27.75 -36.18
N LEU A 2 -2.44 -28.23 -36.02
CA LEU A 2 -1.35 -27.47 -35.38
C LEU A 2 -1.19 -26.04 -35.92
N PHE A 3 -1.04 -25.87 -37.24
CA PHE A 3 -0.89 -24.55 -37.87
C PHE A 3 -2.05 -23.59 -37.54
N VAL A 4 -3.28 -24.11 -37.44
CA VAL A 4 -4.46 -23.30 -37.09
C VAL A 4 -4.37 -22.82 -35.65
N VAL A 5 -4.01 -23.69 -34.70
CA VAL A 5 -3.85 -23.32 -33.29
C VAL A 5 -2.70 -22.31 -33.10
N LEU A 6 -1.61 -22.45 -33.86
CA LEU A 6 -0.50 -21.50 -33.85
C LEU A 6 -0.92 -20.12 -34.38
N ILE A 7 -1.69 -20.08 -35.48
CA ILE A 7 -2.23 -18.82 -36.02
C ILE A 7 -3.16 -18.15 -35.00
N ILE A 8 -4.07 -18.90 -34.36
CA ILE A 8 -4.95 -18.38 -33.31
C ILE A 8 -4.14 -17.80 -32.15
N SER A 9 -3.15 -18.55 -31.67
CA SER A 9 -2.27 -18.10 -30.57
C SER A 9 -1.54 -16.81 -30.93
N PHE A 10 -1.02 -16.72 -32.14
CA PHE A 10 -0.33 -15.53 -32.62
C PHE A 10 -1.25 -14.31 -32.72
N VAL A 11 -2.47 -14.49 -33.23
CA VAL A 11 -3.49 -13.43 -33.31
C VAL A 11 -3.88 -12.93 -31.91
N LEU A 12 -4.03 -13.83 -30.94
CA LEU A 12 -4.29 -13.45 -29.54
C LEU A 12 -3.15 -12.58 -28.99
N LEU A 13 -1.89 -12.97 -29.21
CA LEU A 13 -0.75 -12.18 -28.73
C LEU A 13 -0.68 -10.79 -29.39
N ILE A 14 -0.97 -10.69 -30.69
CA ILE A 14 -1.07 -9.40 -31.39
C ILE A 14 -2.18 -8.55 -30.77
N LEU A 15 -3.36 -9.13 -30.54
CA LEU A 15 -4.49 -8.42 -29.94
C LEU A 15 -4.14 -7.88 -28.55
N LEU A 16 -3.51 -8.70 -27.69
CA LEU A 16 -3.03 -8.26 -26.38
C LEU A 16 -2.04 -7.10 -26.51
N TYR A 17 -1.11 -7.18 -27.44
CA TYR A 17 -0.13 -6.12 -27.68
C TYR A 17 -0.80 -4.81 -28.10
N VAL A 18 -1.79 -4.85 -29.01
CA VAL A 18 -2.57 -3.67 -29.41
C VAL A 18 -3.36 -3.09 -28.23
N LEU A 19 -3.95 -3.94 -27.39
CA LEU A 19 -4.66 -3.50 -26.18
C LEU A 19 -3.71 -2.86 -25.17
N TYR A 20 -2.50 -3.40 -25.02
CA TYR A 20 -1.44 -2.81 -24.20
C TYR A 20 -1.04 -1.41 -24.68
N LEU A 21 -0.79 -1.24 -25.99
CA LEU A 21 -0.45 0.07 -26.55
C LEU A 21 -1.55 1.11 -26.33
N LYS A 22 -2.81 0.70 -26.42
CA LYS A 22 -3.97 1.60 -26.29
C LYS A 22 -4.30 1.94 -24.83
N TYR A 23 -4.24 0.96 -23.94
CA TYR A 23 -4.76 1.09 -22.57
C TYR A 23 -3.70 1.01 -21.48
N GLY A 24 -2.60 0.28 -21.69
CA GLY A 24 -1.53 0.09 -20.71
C GLY A 24 -0.43 1.16 -20.73
N VAL A 25 -0.19 1.81 -21.87
CA VAL A 25 0.86 2.85 -21.96
C VAL A 25 0.46 4.08 -21.13
N GLU A 26 1.25 4.39 -20.11
CA GLU A 26 1.05 5.57 -19.26
C GLU A 26 1.30 6.89 -20.01
N TYR A 27 0.61 7.94 -19.57
CA TYR A 27 0.79 9.28 -20.12
C TYR A 27 2.22 9.81 -19.87
N ARG A 28 2.79 10.46 -20.88
CA ARG A 28 4.03 11.22 -20.72
C ARG A 28 3.69 12.59 -20.14
N VAL A 29 4.07 12.83 -18.89
CA VAL A 29 3.85 14.09 -18.18
C VAL A 29 5.19 14.72 -17.83
N LYS A 30 5.37 16.01 -18.11
CA LYS A 30 6.54 16.77 -17.68
C LYS A 30 6.30 17.24 -16.24
N VAL A 31 7.18 16.84 -15.33
CA VAL A 31 7.25 17.40 -13.98
C VAL A 31 8.51 18.27 -13.89
N PRO A 32 8.48 19.43 -13.22
CA PRO A 32 9.67 20.28 -13.10
C PRO A 32 10.86 19.47 -12.58
N LYS A 33 12.04 19.66 -13.19
CA LYS A 33 13.30 19.01 -12.76
C LYS A 33 13.83 19.53 -11.41
N LYS A 34 13.15 20.51 -10.79
CA LYS A 34 13.56 21.03 -9.49
C LYS A 34 13.52 19.88 -8.48
N GLU A 35 14.60 19.74 -7.72
CA GLU A 35 14.67 18.75 -6.65
C GLU A 35 13.52 18.97 -5.67
N ILE A 36 12.72 17.93 -5.47
CA ILE A 36 11.61 17.93 -4.53
C ILE A 36 12.20 17.53 -3.18
N THR A 37 12.57 18.54 -2.39
CA THR A 37 13.25 18.37 -1.10
C THR A 37 12.29 18.20 0.08
N HIS A 38 11.02 18.47 -0.15
CA HIS A 38 9.92 18.41 0.82
C HIS A 38 8.74 17.65 0.21
N PRO A 39 7.79 17.15 1.02
CA PRO A 39 6.58 16.52 0.52
C PRO A 39 5.89 17.40 -0.53
N PRO A 40 5.62 16.89 -1.75
CA PRO A 40 5.15 17.71 -2.86
C PRO A 40 3.68 18.15 -2.76
N SER A 41 2.92 17.58 -1.82
CA SER A 41 1.50 17.84 -1.59
C SER A 41 1.10 17.44 -0.17
N ASN A 42 -0.06 17.92 0.27
CA ASN A 42 -0.64 17.59 1.59
C ASN A 42 -1.48 16.29 1.55
N LEU A 43 -1.16 15.35 0.67
CA LEU A 43 -1.85 14.06 0.61
C LEU A 43 -1.52 13.24 1.86
N PRO A 44 -2.50 12.59 2.52
CA PRO A 44 -2.22 11.67 3.61
C PRO A 44 -1.21 10.60 3.19
N PRO A 45 -0.30 10.18 4.09
CA PRO A 45 0.71 9.17 3.78
C PRO A 45 0.14 7.87 3.19
N SER A 46 -0.98 7.38 3.71
CA SER A 46 -1.66 6.19 3.17
C SER A 46 -2.21 6.38 1.75
N ILE A 47 -2.68 7.59 1.41
CA ILE A 47 -3.11 7.93 0.04
C ILE A 47 -1.91 8.01 -0.92
N VAL A 48 -0.77 8.53 -0.44
CA VAL A 48 0.50 8.49 -1.20
C VAL A 48 0.91 7.05 -1.44
N GLY A 49 0.81 6.19 -0.41
CA GLY A 49 1.06 4.76 -0.53
C GLY A 49 0.22 4.12 -1.62
N MET A 50 -1.11 4.32 -1.56
CA MET A 50 -2.05 3.83 -2.58
C MET A 50 -1.72 4.34 -3.98
N LEU A 51 -1.31 5.61 -4.14
CA LEU A 51 -0.89 6.15 -5.44
C LEU A 51 0.37 5.41 -5.97
N MET A 52 1.34 5.16 -5.10
CA MET A 52 2.61 4.54 -5.44
C MET A 52 2.46 3.05 -5.73
N SER A 53 1.59 2.34 -5.01
CA SER A 53 1.31 0.91 -5.15
C SER A 53 0.23 0.57 -6.19
N PHE A 54 -0.22 1.56 -6.97
CA PHE A 54 -1.29 1.36 -7.96
C PHE A 54 -2.62 0.91 -7.33
N GLY A 55 -2.95 1.45 -6.17
CA GLY A 55 -4.18 1.13 -5.42
C GLY A 55 -4.09 -0.17 -4.62
N SER A 56 -2.96 -0.87 -4.66
CA SER A 56 -2.75 -2.05 -3.83
C SER A 56 -2.48 -1.65 -2.38
N PHE A 57 -3.29 -2.14 -1.45
CA PHE A 57 -3.12 -1.88 -0.03
C PHE A 57 -1.87 -2.57 0.54
N GLN A 58 -1.17 -1.90 1.46
CA GLN A 58 -0.04 -2.45 2.22
C GLN A 58 -0.17 -2.12 3.71
N ASP A 59 0.34 -3.00 4.57
CA ASP A 59 0.23 -2.90 6.03
C ASP A 59 0.82 -1.59 6.57
N ASP A 60 1.92 -1.13 5.94
CA ASP A 60 2.58 0.13 6.27
C ASP A 60 1.66 1.36 6.18
N PHE A 61 0.55 1.28 5.43
CA PHE A 61 -0.39 2.38 5.28
C PHE A 61 -1.20 2.62 6.56
N LEU A 62 -1.45 1.55 7.33
CA LEU A 62 -2.06 1.64 8.65
C LEU A 62 -1.11 2.40 9.59
N THR A 63 0.13 1.93 9.71
CA THR A 63 1.16 2.57 10.54
C THR A 63 1.38 4.02 10.13
N ALA A 64 1.52 4.29 8.83
CA ALA A 64 1.70 5.65 8.32
C ALA A 64 0.54 6.57 8.69
N THR A 65 -0.70 6.06 8.68
CA THR A 65 -1.88 6.83 9.11
C THR A 65 -1.84 7.11 10.62
N ILE A 66 -1.47 6.13 11.45
CA ILE A 66 -1.35 6.30 12.90
C ILE A 66 -0.28 7.35 13.23
N VAL A 67 0.91 7.23 12.65
CA VAL A 67 2.03 8.17 12.88
C VAL A 67 1.69 9.57 12.37
N ASP A 68 0.98 9.69 11.25
CA ASP A 68 0.48 10.97 10.76
C ASP A 68 -0.56 11.62 11.69
N LEU A 69 -1.46 10.83 12.28
CA LEU A 69 -2.42 11.32 13.28
C LEU A 69 -1.73 11.76 14.56
N ILE A 70 -0.65 11.09 14.97
CA ILE A 70 0.21 11.52 16.08
C ILE A 70 0.88 12.85 15.74
N ASN A 71 1.46 12.98 14.55
CA ASN A 71 2.13 14.21 14.12
C ASN A 71 1.17 15.41 14.00
N ARG A 72 -0.09 15.18 13.59
CA ARG A 72 -1.16 16.19 13.61
C ARG A 72 -1.75 16.45 15.01
N GLY A 73 -1.31 15.69 16.02
CA GLY A 73 -1.70 15.83 17.42
C GLY A 73 -3.13 15.36 17.72
N TYR A 74 -3.67 14.40 16.97
CA TYR A 74 -4.93 13.74 17.30
C TYR A 74 -4.74 12.62 18.32
N ILE A 75 -3.56 11.99 18.30
CA ILE A 75 -3.17 10.91 19.21
C ILE A 75 -1.96 11.40 20.02
N SER A 76 -2.05 11.30 21.34
CA SER A 76 -0.90 11.41 22.25
C SER A 76 -0.29 10.04 22.46
N VAL A 77 1.03 9.97 22.60
CA VAL A 77 1.78 8.73 22.81
C VAL A 77 2.56 8.86 24.11
N GLU A 78 2.43 7.86 24.97
CA GLU A 78 3.20 7.73 26.19
C GLU A 78 3.96 6.40 26.15
N LYS A 79 5.29 6.46 26.33
CA LYS A 79 6.14 5.26 26.38
C LYS A 79 6.07 4.67 27.78
N ILE A 80 5.74 3.39 27.86
CA ILE A 80 5.67 2.62 29.10
C ILE A 80 6.55 1.37 29.01
N LEU A 81 6.83 0.76 30.17
CA LEU A 81 7.48 -0.54 30.25
C LEU A 81 6.43 -1.57 30.69
N ASP A 82 6.19 -2.56 29.83
CA ASP A 82 5.40 -3.75 30.15
C ASP A 82 6.37 -4.89 30.51
N GLY A 83 6.69 -4.98 31.80
CA GLY A 83 7.77 -5.81 32.29
C GLY A 83 9.13 -5.36 31.72
N ASN A 84 9.79 -6.25 30.96
CA ASN A 84 11.07 -5.96 30.31
C ASN A 84 10.92 -5.47 28.85
N ARG A 85 9.68 -5.29 28.36
CA ARG A 85 9.41 -4.87 26.98
C ARG A 85 8.93 -3.42 26.95
N VAL A 86 9.35 -2.69 25.91
CA VAL A 86 8.83 -1.36 25.61
C VAL A 86 7.42 -1.50 25.03
N ASP A 87 6.47 -0.74 25.58
CA ASP A 87 5.11 -0.62 25.05
C ASP A 87 4.70 0.86 25.02
N PHE A 88 3.57 1.14 24.37
CA PHE A 88 3.07 2.49 24.17
C PHE A 88 1.59 2.58 24.50
N ILE A 89 1.22 3.61 25.24
CA ILE A 89 -0.19 4.02 25.42
C ILE A 89 -0.49 5.08 24.39
N LEU A 90 -1.50 4.80 23.55
CA LEU A 90 -2.10 5.75 22.64
C LEU A 90 -3.31 6.37 23.33
N SER A 91 -3.45 7.70 23.30
CA SER A 91 -4.58 8.41 23.89
C SER A 91 -5.18 9.40 22.89
N LEU A 92 -6.50 9.42 22.77
CA LEU A 92 -7.20 10.39 21.92
C LEU A 92 -7.13 11.78 22.55
N TYR A 93 -6.53 12.73 21.84
CA TYR A 93 -6.24 14.07 22.36
C TYR A 93 -7.18 15.16 21.81
N LYS A 94 -7.69 15.00 20.58
CA LYS A 94 -8.58 15.97 19.92
C LYS A 94 -9.86 15.31 19.41
N LYS A 95 -10.90 16.13 19.22
CA LYS A 95 -12.13 15.71 18.52
C LYS A 95 -11.82 15.32 17.08
N ILE A 96 -12.52 14.30 16.59
CA ILE A 96 -12.27 13.65 15.29
C ILE A 96 -13.18 14.15 14.16
N ASP A 97 -13.99 15.19 14.39
CA ASP A 97 -15.05 15.63 13.46
C ASP A 97 -14.51 15.98 12.07
N ASN A 98 -13.33 16.59 12.02
CA ASN A 98 -12.65 17.05 10.80
C ASN A 98 -11.79 15.96 10.11
N LEU A 99 -11.75 14.74 10.64
CA LEU A 99 -10.98 13.64 10.06
C LEU A 99 -11.72 12.99 8.88
N LYS A 100 -10.94 12.40 7.99
CA LYS A 100 -11.45 11.60 6.87
C LYS A 100 -12.05 10.31 7.38
N GLU A 101 -12.94 9.71 6.58
CA GLU A 101 -13.70 8.55 7.02
C GLU A 101 -12.82 7.36 7.40
N PHE A 102 -11.77 7.08 6.62
CA PHE A 102 -10.83 6.01 6.94
C PHE A 102 -10.06 6.27 8.25
N GLU A 103 -9.75 7.53 8.55
CA GLU A 103 -9.10 7.94 9.80
C GLU A 103 -10.07 7.76 10.98
N LYS A 104 -11.35 8.11 10.81
CA LYS A 104 -12.40 7.89 11.82
C LYS A 104 -12.61 6.41 12.11
N ILE A 105 -12.64 5.56 11.09
CA ILE A 105 -12.75 4.10 11.25
C ILE A 105 -11.55 3.55 12.01
N LEU A 106 -10.34 3.98 11.65
CA LEU A 106 -9.11 3.62 12.35
C LEU A 106 -9.20 3.96 13.84
N LEU A 107 -9.54 5.21 14.17
CA LEU A 107 -9.61 5.64 15.56
C LEU A 107 -10.74 4.94 16.33
N ASN A 108 -11.96 4.95 15.80
CA ASN A 108 -13.14 4.50 16.53
C ASN A 108 -13.25 2.98 16.64
N LYS A 109 -12.89 2.23 15.58
CA LYS A 109 -13.13 0.79 15.49
C LYS A 109 -11.88 -0.04 15.71
N ILE A 110 -10.72 0.42 15.24
CA ILE A 110 -9.46 -0.35 15.33
C ILE A 110 -8.71 0.00 16.62
N LEU A 111 -8.47 1.29 16.89
CA LEU A 111 -7.64 1.68 18.04
C LEU A 111 -8.45 1.75 19.34
N PHE A 112 -9.53 2.53 19.38
CA PHE A 112 -10.09 2.92 20.65
C PHE A 112 -11.35 2.15 21.08
N LYS A 113 -12.19 1.66 20.15
CA LYS A 113 -13.41 0.90 20.45
C LYS A 113 -14.21 1.50 21.63
N ASN A 114 -14.46 2.82 21.60
CA ASN A 114 -15.12 3.63 22.63
C ASN A 114 -14.31 3.97 23.90
N LYS A 115 -13.04 3.58 23.98
CA LYS A 115 -12.11 4.04 25.03
C LYS A 115 -11.45 5.37 24.61
N ASN A 116 -10.81 6.06 25.55
CA ASN A 116 -10.01 7.25 25.25
C ASN A 116 -8.51 6.96 25.19
N SER A 117 -8.09 5.80 25.70
CA SER A 117 -6.71 5.35 25.66
C SER A 117 -6.61 3.84 25.54
N VAL A 118 -5.51 3.36 24.96
CA VAL A 118 -5.25 1.95 24.75
C VAL A 118 -3.74 1.71 24.65
N SER A 119 -3.23 0.61 25.23
CA SER A 119 -1.85 0.19 24.99
C SER A 119 -1.74 -0.62 23.68
N VAL A 120 -0.60 -0.55 23.00
CA VAL A 120 -0.40 -1.30 21.75
C VAL A 120 -0.33 -2.81 22.00
N SER A 121 0.26 -3.23 23.12
CA SER A 121 0.23 -4.62 23.57
C SER A 121 -1.20 -5.16 23.75
N PHE A 122 -2.07 -4.38 24.40
CA PHE A 122 -3.48 -4.72 24.59
C PHE A 122 -4.22 -4.77 23.25
N LEU A 123 -3.97 -3.81 22.36
CA LEU A 123 -4.54 -3.82 21.01
C LEU A 123 -4.19 -5.09 20.24
N ARG A 124 -2.92 -5.50 20.30
CA ARG A 124 -2.47 -6.74 19.65
C ARG A 124 -3.20 -7.94 20.23
N LYS A 125 -3.30 -8.04 21.56
CA LYS A 125 -4.03 -9.13 22.22
C LYS A 125 -5.51 -9.12 21.83
N ALA A 126 -6.17 -7.97 21.89
CA ALA A 126 -7.58 -7.82 21.49
C ALA A 126 -7.81 -8.18 20.01
N THR A 127 -6.84 -7.92 19.14
CA THR A 127 -6.89 -8.30 17.72
C THR A 127 -6.89 -9.82 17.56
N LEU A 128 -6.06 -10.52 18.34
CA LEU A 128 -5.98 -11.99 18.34
C LEU A 128 -7.21 -12.63 19.01
N ASP A 129 -7.73 -12.02 20.06
CA ASP A 129 -8.90 -12.52 20.80
C ASP A 129 -10.22 -12.32 20.01
N SER A 130 -10.24 -11.42 19.01
CA SER A 130 -11.46 -11.06 18.25
C SER A 130 -11.19 -10.89 16.76
N VAL A 131 -10.56 -11.90 16.16
CA VAL A 131 -10.05 -11.88 14.77
C VAL A 131 -11.11 -11.46 13.75
N GLU A 132 -12.28 -12.11 13.74
CA GLU A 132 -13.33 -11.85 12.75
C GLU A 132 -13.83 -10.40 12.80
N GLU A 133 -13.93 -9.84 14.00
CA GLU A 133 -14.37 -8.47 14.22
C GLU A 133 -13.32 -7.46 13.69
N TYR A 134 -12.05 -7.66 14.02
CA TYR A 134 -10.97 -6.79 13.55
C TYR A 134 -10.73 -6.88 12.05
N GLN A 135 -10.95 -8.04 11.44
CA GLN A 135 -10.93 -8.17 9.99
C GLN A 135 -12.00 -7.31 9.33
N LYS A 136 -13.24 -7.36 9.83
CA LYS A 136 -14.31 -6.51 9.33
C LYS A 136 -13.94 -5.03 9.45
N TYR A 137 -13.36 -4.61 10.57
CA TYR A 137 -12.92 -3.23 10.76
C TYR A 137 -11.79 -2.84 9.81
N PHE A 138 -10.86 -3.76 9.54
CA PHE A 138 -9.78 -3.54 8.60
C PHE A 138 -10.27 -3.45 7.15
N GLU A 139 -11.20 -4.31 6.74
CA GLU A 139 -11.85 -4.20 5.43
C GLU A 139 -12.62 -2.90 5.28
N GLU A 140 -13.32 -2.46 6.32
CA GLU A 140 -14.02 -1.17 6.33
C GLU A 140 -13.02 -0.01 6.17
N PHE A 141 -11.88 -0.07 6.86
CA PHE A 141 -10.79 0.89 6.71
C PHE A 141 -10.24 0.91 5.28
N GLN A 142 -9.91 -0.25 4.72
CA GLN A 142 -9.43 -0.38 3.33
C GLN A 142 -10.43 0.21 2.33
N LYS A 143 -11.71 -0.18 2.43
CA LYS A 143 -12.78 0.33 1.56
C LYS A 143 -12.95 1.85 1.70
N ALA A 144 -12.84 2.39 2.92
CA ALA A 144 -12.92 3.83 3.13
C ALA A 144 -11.71 4.57 2.56
N LEU A 145 -10.51 4.00 2.67
CA LEU A 145 -9.29 4.53 2.07
C LEU A 145 -9.37 4.52 0.54
N GLU A 146 -9.81 3.42 -0.06
CA GLU A 146 -10.05 3.31 -1.50
C GLU A 146 -11.05 4.37 -1.99
N LYS A 147 -12.17 4.55 -1.29
CA LYS A 147 -13.16 5.60 -1.60
C LYS A 147 -12.56 7.00 -1.53
N GLU A 148 -11.67 7.26 -0.58
CA GLU A 148 -10.99 8.54 -0.46
C GLU A 148 -9.98 8.76 -1.59
N VAL A 149 -9.21 7.73 -1.96
CA VAL A 149 -8.28 7.74 -3.11
C VAL A 149 -9.03 8.01 -4.41
N ASP A 150 -10.21 7.42 -4.57
CA ASP A 150 -11.07 7.58 -5.75
C ASP A 150 -11.46 9.04 -6.02
N LYS A 151 -11.57 9.88 -4.97
CA LYS A 151 -11.85 11.32 -5.09
C LYS A 151 -10.76 12.08 -5.83
N PHE A 152 -9.53 11.58 -5.82
CA PHE A 152 -8.39 12.20 -6.52
C PHE A 152 -8.27 11.79 -7.99
N ASN A 153 -9.08 10.80 -8.44
CA ASN A 153 -9.10 10.32 -9.82
C ASN A 153 -7.69 9.96 -10.36
N PHE A 154 -6.88 9.29 -9.55
CA PHE A 154 -5.51 8.92 -9.92
C PHE A 154 -5.43 7.80 -10.97
N PHE A 155 -6.45 6.94 -11.05
CA PHE A 155 -6.45 5.74 -11.89
C PHE A 155 -7.51 5.81 -12.99
N ASP A 156 -7.15 5.42 -14.20
CA ASP A 156 -8.07 5.40 -15.34
C ASP A 156 -9.01 4.19 -15.22
N LYS A 157 -10.25 4.44 -14.79
CA LYS A 157 -11.28 3.40 -14.57
C LYS A 157 -11.57 2.57 -15.83
N ARG A 158 -11.42 3.14 -17.03
CA ARG A 158 -11.62 2.40 -18.29
C ARG A 158 -10.50 1.40 -18.51
N SER A 159 -9.25 1.81 -18.29
CA SER A 159 -8.10 0.91 -18.36
C SER A 159 -8.21 -0.24 -17.35
N GLY A 160 -8.68 0.04 -16.13
CA GLY A 160 -8.93 -0.98 -15.10
C GLY A 160 -9.97 -2.02 -15.52
N LYS A 161 -11.12 -1.59 -16.08
CA LYS A 161 -12.13 -2.51 -16.61
C LYS A 161 -11.59 -3.41 -17.72
N ILE A 162 -10.74 -2.87 -18.59
CA ILE A 162 -10.13 -3.63 -19.69
C ILE A 162 -9.07 -4.60 -19.14
N SER A 163 -8.32 -4.20 -18.10
CA SER A 163 -7.41 -5.05 -17.33
C SER A 163 -8.15 -6.30 -16.84
N ILE A 164 -9.28 -6.13 -16.16
CA ILE A 164 -10.12 -7.23 -15.65
C ILE A 164 -10.62 -8.11 -16.79
N LEU A 165 -11.13 -7.51 -17.87
CA LEU A 165 -11.62 -8.26 -19.03
C LEU A 165 -10.52 -9.13 -19.66
N ILE A 166 -9.30 -8.59 -19.80
CA ILE A 166 -8.15 -9.33 -20.33
C ILE A 166 -7.75 -10.47 -19.39
N THR A 167 -7.72 -10.24 -18.07
CA THR A 167 -7.44 -11.27 -17.07
C THR A 167 -8.43 -12.43 -17.16
N VAL A 168 -9.73 -12.12 -17.19
CA VAL A 168 -10.81 -13.12 -17.29
C VAL A 168 -10.74 -13.86 -18.63
N SER A 169 -10.45 -13.15 -19.72
CA SER A 169 -10.28 -13.75 -21.04
C SER A 169 -9.09 -14.72 -21.08
N GLY A 170 -7.98 -14.39 -20.42
CA GLY A 170 -6.82 -15.28 -20.30
C GLY A 170 -7.16 -16.59 -19.60
N LEU A 171 -7.88 -16.51 -18.48
CA LEU A 171 -8.36 -17.69 -17.75
C LEU A 171 -9.31 -18.53 -18.62
N PHE A 172 -10.23 -17.88 -19.33
CA PHE A 172 -11.15 -18.55 -20.25
C PHE A 172 -10.41 -19.28 -21.38
N ILE A 173 -9.44 -18.63 -22.03
CA ILE A 173 -8.61 -19.22 -23.09
C ILE A 173 -7.85 -20.44 -22.56
N ALA A 174 -7.27 -20.34 -21.36
CA ALA A 174 -6.54 -21.45 -20.76
C ALA A 174 -7.44 -22.65 -20.46
N ILE A 175 -8.61 -22.42 -19.86
CA ILE A 175 -9.58 -23.49 -19.55
C ILE A 175 -10.07 -24.18 -20.84
N VAL A 176 -10.50 -23.39 -21.83
CA VAL A 176 -10.98 -23.93 -23.11
C VAL A 176 -9.86 -24.69 -23.83
N GLY A 177 -8.64 -24.14 -23.86
CA GLY A 177 -7.47 -24.81 -24.44
C GLY A 177 -7.15 -26.15 -23.78
N GLY A 178 -7.22 -26.22 -22.45
CA GLY A 178 -7.03 -27.45 -21.69
C GLY A 178 -8.09 -28.51 -22.00
N ILE A 179 -9.38 -28.13 -22.00
CA ILE A 179 -10.49 -29.03 -22.29
C ILE A 179 -10.41 -29.57 -23.73
N LEU A 180 -10.22 -28.68 -24.72
CA LEU A 180 -10.11 -29.09 -26.13
C LEU A 180 -8.87 -29.95 -26.38
N GLY A 181 -7.79 -29.69 -25.64
CA GLY A 181 -6.58 -30.50 -25.71
C GLY A 181 -6.77 -31.92 -25.19
N ALA A 182 -7.56 -32.08 -24.12
CA ALA A 182 -7.89 -33.38 -23.57
C ALA A 182 -8.93 -34.16 -24.40
N LEU A 183 -9.93 -33.47 -24.96
CA LEU A 183 -11.08 -34.11 -25.62
C LEU A 183 -10.95 -34.28 -27.13
N LEU A 184 -10.24 -33.38 -27.81
CA LEU A 184 -10.19 -33.35 -29.27
C LEU A 184 -8.79 -33.62 -29.83
N ASN A 185 -7.79 -32.85 -29.41
CA ASN A 185 -6.43 -32.96 -29.95
C ASN A 185 -5.39 -32.22 -29.09
N GLU A 186 -4.28 -32.89 -28.78
CA GLU A 186 -3.20 -32.38 -27.93
C GLU A 186 -2.63 -31.00 -28.31
N TYR A 187 -2.68 -30.60 -29.59
CA TYR A 187 -2.19 -29.29 -30.02
C TYR A 187 -2.93 -28.12 -29.37
N PHE A 188 -4.16 -28.30 -28.89
CA PHE A 188 -4.90 -27.23 -28.19
C PHE A 188 -4.27 -26.84 -26.84
N TRP A 189 -3.42 -27.68 -26.23
CA TRP A 189 -2.67 -27.30 -25.03
C TRP A 189 -1.74 -26.10 -25.26
N ILE A 190 -1.37 -25.82 -26.51
CA ILE A 190 -0.60 -24.62 -26.89
C ILE A 190 -1.32 -23.32 -26.45
N LEU A 191 -2.66 -23.31 -26.39
CA LEU A 191 -3.45 -22.15 -25.95
C LEU A 191 -3.24 -21.78 -24.47
N LEU A 192 -2.69 -22.67 -23.66
CA LEU A 192 -2.29 -22.34 -22.28
C LEU A 192 -1.26 -21.20 -22.24
N ILE A 193 -0.38 -21.11 -23.24
CA ILE A 193 0.65 -20.08 -23.33
C ILE A 193 0.03 -18.67 -23.48
N PRO A 194 -0.74 -18.36 -24.54
CA PRO A 194 -1.39 -17.06 -24.65
C PRO A 194 -2.42 -16.84 -23.52
N GLY A 195 -3.12 -17.87 -23.03
CA GLY A 195 -4.02 -17.75 -21.88
C GLY A 195 -3.30 -17.24 -20.62
N PHE A 196 -2.14 -17.82 -20.30
CA PHE A 196 -1.30 -17.38 -19.18
C PHE A 196 -0.72 -15.97 -19.40
N ILE A 197 -0.27 -15.65 -20.61
CA ILE A 197 0.24 -14.31 -20.95
C ILE A 197 -0.87 -13.25 -20.81
N TYR A 198 -2.09 -13.55 -21.24
CA TYR A 198 -3.25 -12.68 -21.01
C TYR A 198 -3.54 -12.50 -19.52
N PHE A 199 -3.53 -13.58 -18.76
CA PHE A 199 -3.79 -13.54 -17.32
C PHE A 199 -2.80 -12.62 -16.59
N ILE A 200 -1.50 -12.81 -16.80
CA ILE A 200 -0.45 -11.98 -16.19
C ILE A 200 -0.48 -10.54 -16.73
N GLY A 201 -0.68 -10.37 -18.04
CA GLY A 201 -0.76 -9.05 -18.68
C GLY A 201 -1.93 -8.22 -18.14
N GLY A 202 -3.09 -8.84 -17.94
CA GLY A 202 -4.30 -8.22 -17.40
C GLY A 202 -4.17 -7.80 -15.94
N ILE A 203 -3.42 -8.53 -15.10
CA ILE A 203 -3.25 -8.17 -13.67
C ILE A 203 -2.42 -6.90 -13.49
N GLY A 204 -1.32 -6.73 -14.25
CA GLY A 204 -0.31 -5.71 -13.93
C GLY A 204 0.01 -4.68 -15.01
N SER A 205 -0.30 -4.95 -16.28
CA SER A 205 0.28 -4.17 -17.40
C SER A 205 -0.71 -3.27 -18.15
N ILE A 206 -2.01 -3.48 -17.97
CA ILE A 206 -3.05 -2.78 -18.74
C ILE A 206 -3.64 -1.60 -17.99
N SER A 207 -3.70 -1.66 -16.68
CA SER A 207 -4.20 -0.53 -15.88
C SER A 207 -3.18 0.62 -15.92
N LYS A 208 -3.66 1.85 -16.13
CA LYS A 208 -2.83 3.05 -16.12
C LYS A 208 -3.35 4.14 -15.18
N ARG A 209 -2.43 5.02 -14.76
CA ARG A 209 -2.78 6.26 -14.06
C ARG A 209 -3.37 7.30 -15.03
N THR A 210 -4.22 8.19 -14.52
CA THR A 210 -4.64 9.39 -15.23
C THR A 210 -3.46 10.36 -15.40
N ARG A 211 -3.62 11.44 -16.19
CA ARG A 211 -2.58 12.48 -16.31
C ARG A 211 -2.24 13.11 -14.96
N GLU A 212 -3.25 13.39 -14.14
CA GLU A 212 -3.09 13.93 -12.79
C GLU A 212 -2.40 12.91 -11.88
N GLY A 213 -2.89 11.67 -11.87
CA GLY A 213 -2.27 10.59 -11.08
C GLY A 213 -0.82 10.35 -11.46
N LYS A 214 -0.48 10.38 -12.75
CA LYS A 214 0.90 10.25 -13.21
C LYS A 214 1.76 11.43 -12.77
N ARG A 215 1.21 12.66 -12.79
CA ARG A 215 1.94 13.85 -12.34
C ARG A 215 2.26 13.76 -10.85
N GLU A 216 1.26 13.45 -10.02
CA GLU A 216 1.47 13.29 -8.58
C GLU A 216 2.41 12.12 -8.28
N PHE A 217 2.26 11.00 -8.97
CA PHE A 217 3.18 9.86 -8.85
C PHE A 217 4.63 10.27 -9.15
N LEU A 218 4.87 11.03 -10.22
CA LEU A 218 6.21 11.49 -10.57
C LEU A 218 6.78 12.48 -9.53
N LYS A 219 5.94 13.33 -8.93
CA LYS A 219 6.38 14.21 -7.83
C LYS A 219 6.79 13.42 -6.59
N TRP A 220 5.96 12.48 -6.16
CA TRP A 220 6.26 11.61 -5.00
C TRP A 220 7.43 10.68 -5.26
N ARG A 221 7.57 10.17 -6.48
CA ARG A 221 8.77 9.44 -6.91
C ARG A 221 10.01 10.32 -6.84
N GLY A 222 9.95 11.57 -7.29
CA GLY A 222 11.06 12.52 -7.17
C GLY A 222 11.45 12.78 -5.71
N PHE A 223 10.48 12.90 -4.81
CA PHE A 223 10.73 13.01 -3.37
C PHE A 223 11.40 11.74 -2.81
N LYS A 224 10.89 10.55 -3.17
CA LYS A 224 11.50 9.26 -2.82
C LYS A 224 12.96 9.17 -3.30
N ASP A 225 13.22 9.52 -4.55
CA ASP A 225 14.55 9.51 -5.15
C ASP A 225 15.49 10.50 -4.45
N TYR A 226 14.98 11.67 -4.05
CA TYR A 226 15.75 12.64 -3.27
C TYR A 226 16.17 12.08 -1.90
N LEU A 227 15.24 11.45 -1.16
CA LEU A 227 15.52 10.81 0.13
C LEU A 227 16.59 9.70 0.02
N LEU A 228 16.59 8.95 -1.09
CA LEU A 228 17.54 7.86 -1.35
C LEU A 228 18.93 8.31 -1.80
N THR A 229 19.07 9.47 -2.45
CA THR A 229 20.31 9.84 -3.16
C THR A 229 21.10 10.96 -2.50
N LYS A 230 20.43 12.04 -2.09
CA LYS A 230 21.07 13.27 -1.59
C LYS A 230 20.84 13.50 -0.10
N GLY A 231 20.27 12.49 0.56
CA GLY A 231 19.51 12.54 1.80
C GLY A 231 20.08 13.37 2.95
N PHE A 232 19.13 13.94 3.70
CA PHE A 232 19.18 14.55 5.04
C PHE A 232 20.13 15.71 5.31
N ASN A 233 21.34 15.74 4.74
CA ASN A 233 22.28 16.86 4.92
C ASN A 233 21.70 18.20 4.44
N LYS A 234 20.72 18.15 3.52
CA LYS A 234 20.04 19.30 2.93
C LYS A 234 18.55 19.38 3.26
N ILE A 235 18.03 18.47 4.07
CA ILE A 235 16.62 18.52 4.48
C ILE A 235 16.50 19.54 5.59
N GLU A 236 15.60 20.50 5.40
CA GLU A 236 15.32 21.48 6.43
C GLU A 236 14.71 20.78 7.64
N ASN A 237 15.10 21.21 8.85
CA ASN A 237 14.71 20.54 10.10
C ASN A 237 13.18 20.36 10.23
N GLU A 238 12.39 21.27 9.67
CA GLU A 238 10.92 21.20 9.68
C GLU A 238 10.35 20.00 8.91
N TYR A 239 11.05 19.50 7.88
CA TYR A 239 10.58 18.38 7.06
C TYR A 239 11.12 17.02 7.48
N ILE A 240 12.00 16.94 8.50
CA ILE A 240 12.57 15.67 8.96
C ILE A 240 11.47 14.69 9.41
N LYS A 241 10.50 15.18 10.21
CA LYS A 241 9.36 14.38 10.66
C LYS A 241 8.53 13.89 9.47
N ASN A 242 8.22 14.78 8.54
CA ASN A 242 7.46 14.43 7.35
C ASN A 242 8.20 13.40 6.49
N ALA A 243 9.51 13.55 6.30
CA ALA A 243 10.33 12.59 5.56
C ALA A 243 10.27 11.19 6.20
N LEU A 244 10.30 11.10 7.53
CA LEU A 244 10.16 9.84 8.26
C LEU A 244 8.73 9.25 8.17
N ILE A 245 7.70 10.08 8.16
CA ILE A 245 6.31 9.63 8.03
C ILE A 245 6.03 9.11 6.62
N TYR A 246 6.43 9.86 5.59
CA TYR A 246 6.21 9.48 4.20
C TYR A 246 7.15 8.36 3.73
N SER A 247 8.26 8.09 4.41
CA SER A 247 9.13 6.96 4.06
C SER A 247 8.46 5.60 4.32
N LEU A 248 7.49 5.53 5.24
CA LEU A 248 6.64 4.35 5.47
C LEU A 248 5.88 3.92 4.20
N PRO A 249 4.91 4.71 3.67
CA PRO A 249 4.16 4.32 2.48
C PRO A 249 5.02 4.30 1.19
N LEU A 250 6.21 4.91 1.22
CA LEU A 250 7.17 4.83 0.11
C LEU A 250 8.04 3.57 0.15
N GLY A 251 7.97 2.77 1.21
CA GLY A 251 8.73 1.53 1.40
C GLY A 251 10.23 1.77 1.56
N ILE A 252 10.63 2.89 2.17
CA ILE A 252 12.04 3.26 2.39
C ILE A 252 12.30 3.71 3.84
N TYR A 253 11.44 3.32 4.78
CA TYR A 253 11.51 3.75 6.18
C TYR A 253 12.85 3.39 6.84
N SER A 254 13.26 2.13 6.80
CA SER A 254 14.49 1.68 7.45
C SER A 254 15.72 2.42 6.92
N TYR A 255 15.81 2.57 5.59
CA TYR A 255 16.89 3.34 4.97
C TYR A 255 16.93 4.80 5.45
N VAL A 256 15.76 5.45 5.50
CA VAL A 256 15.65 6.84 5.95
C VAL A 256 16.03 6.97 7.43
N LEU A 257 15.58 6.05 8.27
CA LEU A 257 15.88 6.02 9.70
C LEU A 257 17.38 5.84 9.95
N ASP A 258 18.03 4.89 9.26
CA ASP A 258 19.47 4.63 9.40
C ASP A 258 20.29 5.85 8.97
N ARG A 259 19.93 6.47 7.84
CA ARG A 259 20.58 7.71 7.39
C ARG A 259 20.40 8.88 8.36
N LEU A 260 19.22 9.00 8.98
CA LEU A 260 18.98 10.02 10.00
C LEU A 260 19.88 9.83 11.22
N LYS A 261 20.05 8.58 11.68
CA LYS A 261 20.95 8.25 12.80
C LYS A 261 22.41 8.62 12.48
N GLU A 262 22.87 8.31 11.27
CA GLU A 262 24.23 8.62 10.82
C GLU A 262 24.49 10.14 10.77
N VAL A 263 23.60 10.91 10.14
CA VAL A 263 23.78 12.34 9.89
C VAL A 263 23.64 13.19 11.15
N ASN A 264 22.71 12.83 12.05
CA ASN A 264 22.30 13.69 13.16
C ASN A 264 22.88 13.35 14.54
N SER A 265 23.74 12.34 14.66
CA SER A 265 24.51 12.01 15.88
C SER A 265 25.35 13.18 16.46
N LYS A 266 25.51 14.28 15.71
CA LYS A 266 26.25 15.49 16.13
C LYS A 266 25.39 16.71 16.46
N LYS A 267 24.06 16.71 16.23
CA LYS A 267 23.26 17.96 16.23
C LYS A 267 21.91 17.90 16.96
N LEU A 268 21.45 16.74 17.43
CA LEU A 268 20.17 16.63 18.14
C LEU A 268 20.35 16.25 19.61
N ASN A 269 19.88 17.11 20.51
CA ASN A 269 19.23 16.73 21.77
C ASN A 269 17.88 16.04 21.47
N GLY A 270 17.87 15.02 20.62
CA GLY A 270 16.66 14.38 20.08
C GLY A 270 16.85 12.92 19.67
N ASP A 271 17.86 12.27 20.24
CA ASP A 271 17.96 10.80 20.27
C ASP A 271 16.69 10.18 20.84
N GLU A 272 16.06 10.81 21.82
CA GLU A 272 14.86 10.27 22.47
C GLU A 272 13.63 10.31 21.56
N LEU A 273 13.47 11.35 20.72
CA LEU A 273 12.34 11.45 19.79
C LEU A 273 12.52 10.48 18.62
N LEU A 274 13.72 10.40 18.03
CA LEU A 274 14.03 9.42 16.98
C LEU A 274 13.89 7.99 17.48
N LYS A 275 14.44 7.69 18.67
CA LYS A 275 14.32 6.37 19.31
C LYS A 275 12.88 6.05 19.69
N SER A 276 12.12 7.03 20.21
CA SER A 276 10.69 6.85 20.50
C SER A 276 9.88 6.61 19.23
N MET A 277 10.21 7.27 18.11
CA MET A 277 9.53 7.03 16.83
C MET A 277 9.91 5.68 16.24
N GLU A 278 11.17 5.27 16.35
CA GLU A 278 11.63 3.94 15.95
C GLU A 278 10.92 2.84 16.73
N ASP A 279 10.99 2.89 18.06
CA ASP A 279 10.33 1.94 18.96
C ASP A 279 8.82 1.90 18.67
N LEU A 280 8.19 3.06 18.50
CA LEU A 280 6.76 3.16 18.19
C LEU A 280 6.43 2.53 16.84
N VAL A 281 7.18 2.83 15.78
CA VAL A 281 6.92 2.27 14.44
C VAL A 281 7.15 0.77 14.43
N LEU A 282 8.18 0.27 15.12
CA LEU A 282 8.40 -1.18 15.28
C LEU A 282 7.20 -1.86 15.94
N VAL A 283 6.71 -1.28 17.04
CA VAL A 283 5.55 -1.80 17.77
C VAL A 283 4.28 -1.72 16.92
N LEU A 284 4.04 -0.62 16.19
CA LEU A 284 2.88 -0.47 15.30
C LEU A 284 2.93 -1.37 14.06
N ASN A 285 4.10 -1.57 13.46
CA ASN A 285 4.24 -2.48 12.33
C ASN A 285 3.95 -3.93 12.74
N SER A 286 4.28 -4.31 13.98
CA SER A 286 3.89 -5.63 14.51
C SER A 286 2.36 -5.80 14.58
N LEU A 287 1.62 -4.72 14.87
CA LEU A 287 0.16 -4.71 14.84
C LEU A 287 -0.38 -4.80 13.40
N GLY A 288 0.16 -4.00 12.49
CA GLY A 288 -0.24 -4.01 11.08
C GLY A 288 -0.04 -5.38 10.41
N THR A 289 1.12 -6.01 10.65
CA THR A 289 1.44 -7.36 10.15
C THR A 289 0.54 -8.43 10.77
N THR A 290 0.19 -8.31 12.05
CA THR A 290 -0.79 -9.21 12.69
C THR A 290 -2.15 -9.10 12.01
N LEU A 291 -2.67 -7.88 11.80
CA LEU A 291 -3.95 -7.66 11.11
C LEU A 291 -3.97 -8.24 9.68
N SER A 292 -2.91 -7.99 8.91
CA SER A 292 -2.77 -8.48 7.52
C SER A 292 -2.62 -9.99 7.42
N SER A 293 -1.82 -10.58 8.30
CA SER A 293 -1.63 -12.04 8.32
C SER A 293 -2.92 -12.77 8.69
N LEU A 294 -3.72 -12.22 9.61
CA LEU A 294 -5.04 -12.74 9.95
C LEU A 294 -5.99 -12.66 8.76
N GLU A 295 -6.05 -11.51 8.07
CA GLU A 295 -6.89 -11.32 6.88
C GLU A 295 -6.57 -12.36 5.79
N LYS A 296 -5.28 -12.58 5.51
CA LYS A 296 -4.82 -13.57 4.52
C LYS A 296 -5.21 -14.99 4.91
N ARG A 297 -5.03 -15.38 6.18
CA ARG A 297 -5.33 -16.74 6.69
C ARG A 297 -6.81 -17.10 6.60
N ILE A 298 -7.70 -16.17 6.95
CA ILE A 298 -9.15 -16.41 6.86
C ILE A 298 -9.61 -16.41 5.40
N LYS A 299 -9.07 -15.53 4.55
CA LYS A 299 -9.34 -15.60 3.10
C LYS A 299 -8.84 -16.90 2.45
N SER A 300 -7.78 -17.51 3.00
CA SER A 300 -7.28 -18.83 2.55
C SER A 300 -7.93 -20.02 3.26
N GLY A 301 -8.84 -19.81 4.22
CA GLY A 301 -9.51 -20.89 4.95
C GLY A 301 -8.61 -21.70 5.90
N THR A 302 -7.45 -21.19 6.29
CA THR A 302 -6.49 -21.90 7.17
C THR A 302 -6.66 -21.49 8.63
N THR A 303 -7.11 -22.43 9.46
CA THR A 303 -7.48 -22.22 10.88
C THR A 303 -6.43 -22.62 11.91
N GLU A 304 -5.20 -22.98 11.54
CA GLU A 304 -4.17 -23.37 12.51
C GLU A 304 -3.26 -22.21 12.92
N PHE A 305 -3.31 -21.86 14.21
CA PHE A 305 -2.29 -21.08 14.89
C PHE A 305 -1.12 -22.02 15.20
N VAL A 306 0.08 -21.69 14.72
CA VAL A 306 1.32 -22.23 15.32
C VAL A 306 1.64 -21.25 16.45
N GLU A 307 1.64 -21.76 17.68
CA GLU A 307 2.00 -21.07 18.93
C GLU A 307 3.37 -20.38 18.86
#